data_AF-A0A9D6W2T8-F1
#
_entry.id   AF-A0A9D6W2T8-F1
#
_cell.length_a   1.000
_cell.length_b   1.000
_cell.length_c   1.000
_cell.angle_alpha   90.00
_cell.angle_beta   90.00
_cell.angle_gamma   90.00
#
_symmetry.space_group_name_H-M   'P 1'
#
loop_
_entity.id
_entity.type
_entity.pdbx_description
1 polymer ?
#
loop_
_entity_poly.entity_id
_entity_poly.type
_entity_poly.pdbx_seq_one_letter_code
_entity_poly.pdbx_strand_id
1 'polypeptide(L)'
;MPSRRFHVRGLEVLLAVLAVGACRKSGERAEPPATMDVPARAVRSAIDSDETRDGATGDHAPPADGRATVCEAEIGWSPDKLDAQHAACRSLCERGSARHCERLAAVCGTGIPGGTLCPAEIVWAQEQACELGSGDACMAAARAYRQGAPGATADAAKAAALETKACTIRPALCPTVAPADAAAALDELTSVPVAGGTFRPGFRPYDTPDQPQDFRLPPITLGPFDIDRTEATVGAYAACVHAGKCPAPQVQPGCNWGVPDRLRHPMNCVTDGEAAAFCAWRGRRLPTQDEWELAARGTDDRPYPWGNDAPADQLCWKQPATCVVGSHPSGASPSGALDMEGNVQEWTADTAQVTNAAVPFIAVVSRGSSYDDSTTSRMGLNNQHYNRSGESGFTLGFRCVSAAPTAVATTEAP
;
A
#
# COMPACT_ATOMS: atom_id res chain seq x y z
N MET A 1 -21.45 -65.43 7.78
CA MET A 1 -20.21 -65.80 8.52
C MET A 1 -19.28 -66.50 7.56
N PRO A 2 -17.95 -66.47 7.78
CA PRO A 2 -17.09 -65.34 8.16
C PRO A 2 -16.57 -64.71 6.82
N SER A 3 -15.38 -64.14 6.59
CA SER A 3 -14.38 -63.37 7.37
C SER A 3 -13.58 -62.51 6.37
N ARG A 4 -13.16 -61.29 6.77
CA ARG A 4 -11.97 -60.58 6.23
C ARG A 4 -11.47 -59.58 7.28
N ARG A 5 -10.15 -59.40 7.37
CA ARG A 5 -9.48 -58.53 8.34
C ARG A 5 -9.23 -57.15 7.74
N PHE A 6 -9.35 -56.09 8.54
CA PHE A 6 -8.71 -54.80 8.31
C PHE A 6 -7.88 -54.42 9.54
N HIS A 7 -6.82 -53.61 9.35
CA HIS A 7 -5.97 -53.12 10.43
C HIS A 7 -6.37 -51.70 10.83
N VAL A 8 -6.20 -51.39 12.12
CA VAL A 8 -6.55 -50.09 12.71
C VAL A 8 -5.28 -49.29 12.98
N ARG A 9 -5.11 -48.17 12.26
CA ARG A 9 -4.32 -47.00 12.66
C ARG A 9 -4.94 -45.76 12.01
N GLY A 10 -5.35 -44.77 12.81
CA GLY A 10 -5.99 -43.55 12.30
C GLY A 10 -7.05 -42.91 13.20
N LEU A 11 -6.88 -42.92 14.53
CA LEU A 11 -7.84 -42.27 15.45
C LEU A 11 -7.19 -41.77 16.76
N GLU A 12 -5.99 -41.19 16.71
CA GLU A 12 -5.26 -40.67 17.89
C GLU A 12 -4.75 -39.22 17.74
N VAL A 13 -5.38 -38.41 16.87
CA VAL A 13 -4.97 -36.99 16.65
C VAL A 13 -6.14 -36.00 16.88
N LEU A 14 -7.31 -36.47 17.31
CA LEU A 14 -8.53 -35.63 17.40
C LEU A 14 -9.21 -35.62 18.77
N LEU A 15 -8.44 -35.54 19.87
CA LEU A 15 -9.01 -35.33 21.22
C LEU A 15 -8.07 -34.64 22.24
N ALA A 16 -7.08 -33.87 21.77
CA ALA A 16 -6.08 -33.18 22.62
C ALA A 16 -6.21 -31.64 22.66
N VAL A 17 -7.21 -31.05 21.99
CA VAL A 17 -7.36 -29.58 21.82
C VAL A 17 -8.42 -28.96 22.76
N LEU A 18 -9.07 -29.77 23.60
CA LEU A 18 -10.17 -29.34 24.49
C LEU A 18 -9.81 -29.40 26.00
N ALA A 19 -8.53 -29.20 26.34
CA ALA A 19 -8.04 -29.26 27.73
C ALA A 19 -7.19 -28.06 28.19
N VAL A 20 -7.08 -27.00 27.38
CA VAL A 20 -6.39 -25.74 27.77
C VAL A 20 -7.41 -24.60 27.89
N GLY A 21 -8.43 -24.84 28.70
CA GLY A 21 -9.48 -23.89 29.05
C GLY A 21 -9.82 -24.00 30.52
N ALA A 22 -9.81 -22.85 31.22
CA ALA A 22 -10.15 -22.69 32.64
C ALA A 22 -9.32 -23.49 33.67
N CYS A 23 -8.18 -22.93 34.08
CA CYS A 23 -8.01 -22.61 35.50
C CYS A 23 -7.06 -21.43 35.74
N ARG A 24 -7.52 -20.41 36.48
CA ARG A 24 -6.69 -19.35 37.07
C ARG A 24 -6.42 -19.70 38.55
N LYS A 25 -5.37 -19.12 39.14
CA LYS A 25 -5.03 -19.04 40.58
C LYS A 25 -4.20 -20.20 41.18
N SER A 26 -2.89 -20.14 40.98
CA SER A 26 -1.93 -20.10 42.09
C SER A 26 -0.70 -19.31 41.63
N GLY A 27 -0.05 -18.59 42.56
CA GLY A 27 1.07 -17.69 42.25
C GLY A 27 2.29 -18.07 43.07
N GLU A 28 3.05 -19.06 42.59
CA GLU A 28 4.27 -19.54 43.23
C GLU A 28 5.40 -19.64 42.20
N ARG A 29 6.63 -19.29 42.61
CA ARG A 29 7.83 -19.38 41.78
C ARG A 29 8.48 -20.75 42.00
N ALA A 30 8.81 -21.43 40.91
CA ALA A 30 9.74 -22.55 40.94
C ALA A 30 11.12 -22.08 40.44
N GLU A 31 12.16 -22.30 41.23
CA GLU A 31 13.55 -22.03 40.83
C GLU A 31 14.13 -23.24 40.08
N PRO A 32 15.03 -23.04 39.10
CA PRO A 32 15.64 -24.13 38.34
C PRO A 32 16.76 -24.81 39.16
N PRO A 33 16.88 -26.16 39.12
CA PRO A 33 18.04 -26.86 39.68
C PRO A 33 19.28 -26.63 38.81
N ALA A 34 20.46 -26.66 39.44
CA ALA A 34 21.73 -26.28 38.82
C ALA A 34 22.56 -27.47 38.28
N THR A 35 23.56 -27.14 37.47
CA THR A 35 24.76 -27.93 37.11
C THR A 35 24.57 -29.29 36.40
N MET A 36 24.88 -29.32 35.11
CA MET A 36 25.75 -30.33 34.50
C MET A 36 26.74 -29.63 33.55
N ASP A 37 27.88 -30.25 33.29
CA ASP A 37 29.11 -29.64 32.72
C ASP A 37 29.78 -30.62 31.73
N VAL A 38 30.95 -30.25 31.16
CA VAL A 38 31.92 -31.09 30.38
C VAL A 38 31.52 -31.36 28.90
N PRO A 39 32.44 -31.26 27.90
CA PRO A 39 33.54 -30.29 27.69
C PRO A 39 33.64 -29.77 26.22
N ALA A 40 34.56 -28.84 25.93
CA ALA A 40 34.78 -28.34 24.55
C ALA A 40 35.84 -29.15 23.75
N ARG A 41 35.43 -29.86 22.67
CA ARG A 41 36.39 -30.35 21.62
C ARG A 41 35.77 -30.75 20.26
N ALA A 42 35.41 -29.79 19.40
CA ALA A 42 35.27 -30.02 17.95
C ALA A 42 35.28 -28.70 17.14
N VAL A 43 36.44 -28.33 16.56
CA VAL A 43 36.54 -27.20 15.63
C VAL A 43 37.31 -27.63 14.37
N ARG A 44 36.58 -27.94 13.29
CA ARG A 44 36.93 -27.67 11.87
C ARG A 44 35.97 -28.36 10.88
N SER A 45 35.99 -27.86 9.65
CA SER A 45 35.45 -28.47 8.42
C SER A 45 33.93 -28.45 8.20
N ALA A 46 33.42 -27.29 7.77
CA ALA A 46 32.23 -27.15 6.92
C ALA A 46 32.34 -25.83 6.13
N ILE A 47 33.20 -25.84 5.11
CA ILE A 47 33.17 -24.92 3.97
C ILE A 47 32.86 -25.83 2.77
N ASP A 48 32.20 -25.29 1.73
CA ASP A 48 31.76 -25.97 0.52
C ASP A 48 30.65 -27.04 0.68
N SER A 49 29.41 -26.59 1.00
CA SER A 49 28.18 -27.25 0.50
C SER A 49 26.87 -26.47 0.81
N ASP A 50 26.59 -25.34 0.13
CA ASP A 50 25.17 -24.92 -0.08
C ASP A 50 24.97 -23.90 -1.23
N GLU A 51 25.33 -24.28 -2.46
CA GLU A 51 24.78 -23.65 -3.67
C GLU A 51 23.84 -24.63 -4.38
N THR A 52 22.61 -24.79 -3.88
CA THR A 52 21.35 -24.87 -4.64
C THR A 52 20.21 -25.30 -3.71
N ARG A 53 19.24 -24.41 -3.41
CA ARG A 53 17.82 -24.79 -3.24
C ARG A 53 16.82 -23.62 -3.17
N ASP A 54 15.58 -24.00 -3.43
CA ASP A 54 14.30 -23.40 -3.03
C ASP A 54 13.97 -21.96 -3.46
N GLY A 55 13.15 -21.87 -4.51
CA GLY A 55 12.10 -20.86 -4.60
C GLY A 55 10.77 -21.40 -4.04
N ALA A 56 9.99 -20.50 -3.44
CA ALA A 56 8.58 -20.67 -3.03
C ALA A 56 8.21 -21.82 -2.07
N THR A 57 8.05 -21.48 -0.78
CA THR A 57 6.72 -21.35 -0.12
C THR A 57 6.86 -20.52 1.18
N GLY A 58 5.75 -20.15 1.82
CA GLY A 58 5.73 -19.34 3.06
C GLY A 58 6.08 -20.10 4.34
N ASP A 59 5.77 -19.47 5.48
CA ASP A 59 5.98 -19.93 6.86
C ASP A 59 7.44 -20.12 7.31
N HIS A 60 8.19 -19.00 7.35
CA HIS A 60 9.42 -18.90 8.13
C HIS A 60 9.15 -18.85 9.64
N ALA A 61 8.89 -20.01 10.24
CA ALA A 61 9.54 -20.29 11.52
C ALA A 61 11.07 -20.30 11.29
N PRO A 62 11.89 -19.75 12.19
CA PRO A 62 13.34 -19.73 12.00
C PRO A 62 13.92 -21.16 12.06
N PRO A 63 15.01 -21.46 11.33
CA PRO A 63 15.72 -22.73 11.44
C PRO A 63 16.14 -23.04 12.89
N ALA A 64 16.04 -24.31 13.28
CA ALA A 64 16.26 -24.76 14.67
C ALA A 64 17.75 -24.95 15.04
N ASP A 65 18.65 -24.58 14.14
CA ASP A 65 20.10 -24.59 14.28
C ASP A 65 20.60 -23.24 14.83
N GLY A 66 20.78 -23.18 16.15
CA GLY A 66 20.99 -21.96 16.94
C GLY A 66 22.26 -21.17 16.64
N ARG A 67 22.28 -20.43 15.53
CA ARG A 67 23.27 -19.39 15.20
C ARG A 67 22.57 -18.09 14.78
N ALA A 68 21.88 -17.47 15.73
CA ALA A 68 21.43 -16.09 15.55
C ALA A 68 22.65 -15.20 15.22
N THR A 69 22.59 -14.49 14.09
CA THR A 69 23.74 -13.71 13.59
C THR A 69 24.11 -12.59 14.55
N VAL A 70 25.42 -12.34 14.73
CA VAL A 70 26.01 -11.52 15.81
C VAL A 70 25.28 -10.19 16.07
N CYS A 71 24.90 -9.46 15.00
CA CYS A 71 24.19 -8.17 15.12
C CYS A 71 22.78 -8.24 15.73
N GLU A 72 22.15 -9.41 15.76
CA GLU A 72 20.82 -9.62 16.35
C GLU A 72 20.89 -10.30 17.72
N ALA A 73 21.95 -11.09 18.00
CA ALA A 73 22.05 -11.94 19.18
C ALA A 73 22.71 -11.27 20.40
N GLU A 74 23.86 -10.61 20.22
CA GLU A 74 24.71 -10.23 21.38
C GLU A 74 24.37 -8.85 21.95
N ILE A 75 23.83 -7.96 21.12
CA ILE A 75 23.70 -6.54 21.46
C ILE A 75 22.28 -6.19 21.91
N GLY A 76 21.27 -6.76 21.23
CA GLY A 76 19.88 -6.30 21.27
C GLY A 76 19.70 -4.93 20.59
N TRP A 77 18.49 -4.62 20.12
CA TRP A 77 18.20 -3.27 19.64
C TRP A 77 18.04 -2.34 20.85
N SER A 78 19.09 -1.58 21.14
CA SER A 78 19.18 -0.60 22.23
C SER A 78 19.83 0.67 21.68
N PRO A 79 19.23 1.87 21.87
CA PRO A 79 19.83 3.15 21.48
C PRO A 79 21.21 3.36 22.11
N ASP A 80 21.43 2.84 23.32
CA ASP A 80 22.65 2.98 24.11
C ASP A 80 23.86 2.20 23.54
N LYS A 81 23.68 1.48 22.43
CA LYS A 81 24.70 0.59 21.83
C LYS A 81 24.91 0.81 20.32
N LEU A 82 24.39 1.91 19.75
CA LEU A 82 24.40 2.18 18.31
C LEU A 82 25.80 2.09 17.66
N ASP A 83 26.85 2.63 18.30
CA ASP A 83 28.22 2.57 17.76
C ASP A 83 28.76 1.13 17.65
N ALA A 84 28.44 0.28 18.63
CA ALA A 84 28.82 -1.13 18.62
C ALA A 84 28.01 -1.93 17.57
N GLN A 85 26.74 -1.59 17.37
CA GLN A 85 25.90 -2.15 16.29
C GLN A 85 26.45 -1.76 14.93
N HIS A 86 26.81 -0.48 14.72
CA HIS A 86 27.41 0.04 13.49
C HIS A 86 28.70 -0.71 13.14
N ALA A 87 29.66 -0.75 14.06
CA ALA A 87 30.94 -1.42 13.84
C ALA A 87 30.77 -2.92 13.52
N ALA A 88 29.86 -3.61 14.22
CA ALA A 88 29.54 -5.01 13.95
C ALA A 88 28.88 -5.23 12.58
N CYS A 89 27.86 -4.43 12.24
CA CYS A 89 27.16 -4.50 10.95
C CYS A 89 28.12 -4.20 9.79
N ARG A 90 28.96 -3.17 9.93
CA ARG A 90 29.97 -2.80 8.95
C ARG A 90 30.98 -3.92 8.73
N SER A 91 31.55 -4.46 9.80
CA SER A 91 32.53 -5.55 9.69
C SER A 91 31.95 -6.82 9.05
N LEU A 92 30.64 -7.07 9.21
CA LEU A 92 29.95 -8.19 8.54
C LEU A 92 29.51 -7.87 7.11
N CYS A 93 29.21 -6.61 6.79
CA CYS A 93 28.98 -6.13 5.43
C CYS A 93 30.26 -6.24 4.58
N GLU A 94 31.40 -5.78 5.12
CA GLU A 94 32.74 -5.90 4.51
C GLU A 94 33.20 -7.36 4.31
N ARG A 95 32.52 -8.32 4.96
CA ARG A 95 32.70 -9.78 4.75
C ARG A 95 31.67 -10.40 3.79
N GLY A 96 30.94 -9.60 3.02
CA GLY A 96 30.04 -10.09 1.96
C GLY A 96 28.66 -10.52 2.43
N SER A 97 28.13 -9.96 3.53
CA SER A 97 26.79 -10.32 4.04
C SER A 97 25.74 -9.24 3.75
N ALA A 98 24.92 -9.43 2.70
CA ALA A 98 23.88 -8.48 2.27
C ALA A 98 22.98 -8.01 3.42
N ARG A 99 22.47 -8.95 4.23
CA ARG A 99 21.63 -8.71 5.41
C ARG A 99 22.29 -7.75 6.42
N HIS A 100 23.61 -7.81 6.58
CA HIS A 100 24.34 -6.92 7.51
C HIS A 100 24.65 -5.55 6.87
N CYS A 101 24.81 -5.48 5.55
CA CYS A 101 24.85 -4.22 4.82
C CYS A 101 23.50 -3.46 4.91
N GLU A 102 22.36 -4.16 4.75
CA GLU A 102 21.03 -3.58 4.95
C GLU A 102 20.83 -3.08 6.39
N ARG A 103 21.25 -3.88 7.39
CA ARG A 103 21.23 -3.46 8.80
C ARG A 103 22.13 -2.25 9.06
N LEU A 104 23.29 -2.14 8.42
CA LEU A 104 24.16 -0.95 8.52
C LEU A 104 23.49 0.29 7.94
N ALA A 105 22.88 0.18 6.75
CA ALA A 105 22.12 1.27 6.15
C ALA A 105 20.96 1.75 7.04
N ALA A 106 20.27 0.82 7.71
CA ALA A 106 19.25 1.13 8.69
C ALA A 106 19.81 1.82 9.96
N VAL A 107 20.95 1.35 10.49
CA VAL A 107 21.62 1.95 11.67
C VAL A 107 22.11 3.37 11.38
N CYS A 108 22.68 3.64 10.19
CA CYS A 108 23.02 5.00 9.78
C CYS A 108 21.77 5.89 9.54
N GLY A 109 20.63 5.28 9.21
CA GLY A 109 19.36 5.97 8.93
C GLY A 109 18.56 6.43 10.16
N THR A 110 18.84 5.93 11.37
CA THR A 110 18.06 6.28 12.57
C THR A 110 18.35 7.67 13.15
N GLY A 111 19.44 8.33 12.73
CA GLY A 111 19.79 9.69 13.16
C GLY A 111 20.26 9.78 14.61
N ILE A 112 21.51 9.38 14.85
CA ILE A 112 22.10 9.26 16.20
C ILE A 112 22.15 10.63 16.92
N PRO A 113 21.58 10.77 18.13
CA PRO A 113 21.79 11.95 18.96
C PRO A 113 23.26 12.03 19.43
N GLY A 114 24.06 12.90 18.80
CA GLY A 114 25.47 13.11 19.13
C GLY A 114 26.46 12.20 18.37
N GLY A 115 25.98 11.21 17.63
CA GLY A 115 26.78 10.47 16.65
C GLY A 115 26.75 11.15 15.28
N THR A 116 27.80 10.97 14.48
CA THR A 116 27.86 11.53 13.13
C THR A 116 26.83 10.85 12.24
N LEU A 117 25.90 11.62 11.65
CA LEU A 117 25.06 11.14 10.54
C LEU A 117 25.97 10.59 9.44
N CYS A 118 25.77 9.33 9.06
CA CYS A 118 26.59 8.61 8.07
C CYS A 118 25.85 8.37 6.73
N PRO A 119 25.26 9.39 6.07
CA PRO A 119 24.44 9.19 4.87
C PRO A 119 25.24 8.65 3.68
N ALA A 120 26.52 9.02 3.56
CA ALA A 120 27.40 8.46 2.55
C ALA A 120 27.63 6.94 2.72
N GLU A 121 27.56 6.45 3.95
CA GLU A 121 27.67 5.03 4.26
C GLU A 121 26.36 4.28 4.03
N ILE A 122 25.20 4.95 4.12
CA ILE A 122 23.89 4.39 3.71
C ILE A 122 23.94 3.99 2.24
N VAL A 123 24.40 4.90 1.35
CA VAL A 123 24.52 4.63 -0.09
C VAL A 123 25.50 3.47 -0.35
N TRP A 124 26.70 3.53 0.22
CA TRP A 124 27.70 2.47 0.07
C TRP A 124 27.18 1.10 0.53
N ALA A 125 26.52 1.04 1.68
CA ALA A 125 25.97 -0.21 2.22
C ALA A 125 24.81 -0.75 1.36
N GLN A 126 23.99 0.12 0.79
CA GLN A 126 22.96 -0.28 -0.19
C GLN A 126 23.58 -0.79 -1.49
N GLU A 127 24.68 -0.21 -1.96
CA GLU A 127 25.43 -0.74 -3.10
C GLU A 127 26.05 -2.11 -2.79
N GLN A 128 26.69 -2.30 -1.63
CA GLN A 128 27.23 -3.61 -1.26
C GLN A 128 26.13 -4.67 -1.16
N ALA A 129 25.00 -4.37 -0.51
CA ALA A 129 23.87 -5.28 -0.48
C ALA A 129 23.29 -5.58 -1.88
N CYS A 130 23.29 -4.60 -2.79
CA CYS A 130 22.87 -4.79 -4.19
C CYS A 130 23.82 -5.71 -4.97
N GLU A 131 25.13 -5.54 -4.82
CA GLU A 131 26.14 -6.44 -5.41
C GLU A 131 26.03 -7.87 -4.85
N LEU A 132 25.67 -7.99 -3.57
CA LEU A 132 25.44 -9.25 -2.86
C LEU A 132 24.01 -9.82 -3.05
N GLY A 133 23.24 -9.33 -4.03
CA GLY A 133 21.97 -9.94 -4.44
C GLY A 133 20.71 -9.45 -3.71
N SER A 134 20.73 -8.30 -3.03
CA SER A 134 19.50 -7.68 -2.50
C SER A 134 18.87 -6.71 -3.50
N GLY A 135 17.71 -7.08 -4.03
CA GLY A 135 16.90 -6.21 -4.89
C GLY A 135 16.38 -4.98 -4.14
N ASP A 136 16.05 -5.08 -2.85
CA ASP A 136 15.61 -3.93 -2.04
C ASP A 136 16.71 -2.88 -1.94
N ALA A 137 17.93 -3.34 -1.69
CA ALA A 137 19.09 -2.47 -1.61
C ALA A 137 19.45 -1.84 -2.97
N CYS A 138 19.32 -2.60 -4.07
CA CYS A 138 19.44 -2.03 -5.42
C CYS A 138 18.42 -0.90 -5.67
N MET A 139 17.14 -1.09 -5.32
CA MET A 139 16.11 -0.05 -5.42
C MET A 139 16.37 1.15 -4.49
N ALA A 140 16.97 0.92 -3.31
CA ALA A 140 17.33 1.98 -2.38
C ALA A 140 18.50 2.82 -2.89
N ALA A 141 19.58 2.18 -3.36
CA ALA A 141 20.71 2.85 -4.00
C ALA A 141 20.26 3.62 -5.25
N ALA A 142 19.40 3.03 -6.10
CA ALA A 142 18.86 3.70 -7.26
C ALA A 142 18.11 5.00 -6.91
N ARG A 143 17.26 4.98 -5.87
CA ARG A 143 16.59 6.19 -5.36
C ARG A 143 17.61 7.26 -4.90
N ALA A 144 18.70 6.86 -4.23
CA ALA A 144 19.76 7.78 -3.84
C ALA A 144 20.41 8.46 -5.07
N TYR A 145 20.71 7.69 -6.13
CA TYR A 145 21.26 8.22 -7.39
C TYR A 145 20.27 9.05 -8.21
N ARG A 146 18.96 8.74 -8.21
CA ARG A 146 17.94 9.63 -8.79
C ARG A 146 17.86 10.98 -8.10
N GLN A 147 18.02 11.00 -6.77
CA GLN A 147 17.74 12.18 -5.93
C GLN A 147 18.98 13.03 -5.60
N GLY A 148 20.20 12.53 -5.86
CA GLY A 148 21.43 13.21 -5.45
C GLY A 148 21.63 13.20 -3.93
N ALA A 149 21.24 12.12 -3.25
CA ALA A 149 21.33 12.00 -1.80
C ALA A 149 22.80 12.04 -1.31
N PRO A 150 23.10 12.50 -0.08
CA PRO A 150 24.49 12.63 0.36
C PRO A 150 25.21 11.28 0.38
N GLY A 151 26.16 11.09 -0.54
CA GLY A 151 26.79 9.79 -0.86
C GLY A 151 26.66 9.38 -2.32
N ALA A 152 25.58 9.80 -2.98
CA ALA A 152 25.28 9.59 -4.39
C ALA A 152 25.22 10.94 -5.11
N THR A 153 26.16 11.20 -6.04
CA THR A 153 25.96 12.30 -6.99
C THR A 153 24.81 11.93 -7.93
N ALA A 154 23.96 12.89 -8.30
CA ALA A 154 22.79 12.62 -9.12
C ALA A 154 23.17 12.00 -10.48
N ASP A 155 22.72 10.76 -10.72
CA ASP A 155 23.04 9.95 -11.90
C ASP A 155 21.85 9.07 -12.29
N ALA A 156 21.10 9.51 -13.30
CA ALA A 156 19.94 8.80 -13.81
C ALA A 156 20.30 7.49 -14.54
N ALA A 157 21.49 7.39 -15.13
CA ALA A 157 21.92 6.20 -15.86
C ALA A 157 22.31 5.08 -14.87
N LYS A 158 23.05 5.42 -13.80
CA LYS A 158 23.35 4.50 -12.72
C LYS A 158 22.12 4.07 -11.94
N ALA A 159 21.16 4.99 -11.71
CA ALA A 159 19.87 4.63 -11.11
C ALA A 159 19.12 3.59 -11.96
N ALA A 160 18.93 3.84 -13.26
CA ALA A 160 18.25 2.90 -14.17
C ALA A 160 18.97 1.54 -14.28
N ALA A 161 20.30 1.50 -14.20
CA ALA A 161 21.06 0.25 -14.14
C ALA A 161 20.84 -0.52 -12.83
N LEU A 162 20.83 0.17 -11.68
CA LEU A 162 20.53 -0.43 -10.37
C LEU A 162 19.08 -0.93 -10.29
N GLU A 163 18.12 -0.20 -10.87
CA GLU A 163 16.73 -0.64 -11.03
C GLU A 163 16.63 -1.90 -11.89
N THR A 164 17.27 -1.92 -13.06
CA THR A 164 17.30 -3.09 -13.96
C THR A 164 17.86 -4.31 -13.22
N LYS A 165 18.94 -4.14 -12.45
CA LYS A 165 19.51 -5.18 -11.59
C LYS A 165 18.54 -5.63 -10.49
N ALA A 166 17.82 -4.70 -9.86
CA ALA A 166 16.76 -5.05 -8.90
C ALA A 166 15.64 -5.88 -9.54
N CYS A 167 15.22 -5.55 -10.76
CA CYS A 167 14.22 -6.31 -11.51
C CYS A 167 14.71 -7.73 -11.83
N THR A 168 15.99 -7.89 -12.19
CA THR A 168 16.60 -9.21 -12.44
C THR A 168 16.69 -10.05 -11.17
N ILE A 169 17.01 -9.44 -10.03
CA ILE A 169 17.14 -10.12 -8.73
C ILE A 169 15.78 -10.49 -8.13
N ARG A 170 14.82 -9.55 -8.13
CA ARG A 170 13.47 -9.75 -7.56
C ARG A 170 12.43 -9.02 -8.41
N PRO A 171 11.89 -9.66 -9.48
CA PRO A 171 10.98 -9.02 -10.44
C PRO A 171 9.79 -8.26 -9.83
N ALA A 172 9.26 -8.74 -8.70
CA ALA A 172 8.15 -8.12 -7.97
C ALA A 172 8.46 -6.72 -7.39
N LEU A 173 9.71 -6.27 -7.37
CA LEU A 173 10.08 -4.90 -6.95
C LEU A 173 9.87 -3.84 -8.02
N CYS A 174 9.87 -4.24 -9.29
CA CYS A 174 9.87 -3.28 -10.38
C CYS A 174 8.46 -2.92 -10.85
N PRO A 175 8.23 -1.67 -11.27
CA PRO A 175 7.13 -1.36 -12.15
C PRO A 175 7.20 -2.26 -13.38
N THR A 176 6.13 -3.01 -13.67
CA THR A 176 5.96 -3.78 -14.91
C THR A 176 5.66 -2.88 -16.11
N VAL A 177 6.16 -1.64 -16.07
CA VAL A 177 5.80 -0.51 -16.93
C VAL A 177 7.08 0.24 -17.26
N ALA A 178 7.44 0.37 -18.54
CA ALA A 178 8.62 1.14 -18.90
C ALA A 178 8.38 2.64 -18.57
N PRO A 179 9.43 3.44 -18.27
CA PRO A 179 9.26 4.86 -17.96
C PRO A 179 8.54 5.66 -19.05
N ALA A 180 8.68 5.26 -20.32
CA ALA A 180 7.97 5.88 -21.45
C ALA A 180 6.46 5.56 -21.43
N ASP A 181 6.08 4.29 -21.21
CA ASP A 181 4.67 3.88 -21.14
C ASP A 181 3.98 4.50 -19.92
N ALA A 182 4.71 4.61 -18.81
CA ALA A 182 4.25 5.25 -17.59
C ALA A 182 4.02 6.77 -17.78
N ALA A 183 4.92 7.45 -18.50
CA ALA A 183 4.74 8.85 -18.87
C ALA A 183 3.52 9.05 -19.79
N ALA A 184 3.38 8.22 -20.83
CA ALA A 184 2.22 8.28 -21.72
C ALA A 184 0.89 8.02 -20.99
N ALA A 185 0.86 7.05 -20.06
CA ALA A 185 -0.31 6.77 -19.23
C ALA A 185 -0.62 7.88 -18.21
N LEU A 186 0.37 8.69 -17.81
CA LEU A 186 0.17 9.90 -17.01
C LEU A 186 -0.38 11.06 -17.86
N ASP A 187 0.10 11.22 -19.09
CA ASP A 187 -0.40 12.22 -20.05
C ASP A 187 -1.86 11.93 -20.49
N GLU A 188 -2.26 10.65 -20.53
CA GLU A 188 -3.66 10.24 -20.72
C GLU A 188 -4.58 10.62 -19.53
N LEU A 189 -4.04 10.80 -18.32
CA LEU A 189 -4.80 11.07 -17.08
C LEU A 189 -5.24 12.55 -16.99
N THR A 190 -6.14 12.90 -17.91
CA THR A 190 -6.79 14.20 -18.08
C THR A 190 -7.83 14.49 -17.00
N SER A 191 -8.28 15.75 -16.91
CA SER A 191 -9.32 16.20 -15.99
C SER A 191 -10.51 16.82 -16.71
N VAL A 192 -11.62 16.93 -16.01
CA VAL A 192 -12.83 17.65 -16.44
C VAL A 192 -13.21 18.73 -15.42
N PRO A 193 -13.76 19.88 -15.86
CA PRO A 193 -14.16 20.96 -14.97
C PRO A 193 -15.52 20.65 -14.32
N VAL A 194 -15.58 20.80 -13.00
CA VAL A 194 -16.82 20.84 -12.22
C VAL A 194 -17.16 22.30 -11.95
N ALA A 195 -18.35 22.74 -12.35
CA ALA A 195 -18.74 24.16 -12.32
C ALA A 195 -18.93 24.76 -10.90
N GLY A 196 -18.81 23.94 -9.85
CA GLY A 196 -19.30 24.27 -8.51
C GLY A 196 -20.83 24.28 -8.45
N GLY A 197 -21.38 24.76 -7.34
CA GLY A 197 -22.82 24.89 -7.14
C GLY A 197 -23.28 24.57 -5.72
N THR A 198 -24.57 24.76 -5.48
CA THR A 198 -25.23 24.43 -4.21
C THR A 198 -26.01 23.12 -4.35
N PHE A 199 -25.74 22.14 -3.48
CA PHE A 199 -26.42 20.83 -3.49
C PHE A 199 -26.56 20.27 -2.07
N ARG A 200 -27.29 19.14 -1.93
CA ARG A 200 -27.45 18.43 -0.65
C ARG A 200 -26.72 17.09 -0.69
N PRO A 201 -25.61 16.89 0.05
CA PRO A 201 -24.89 15.62 0.05
C PRO A 201 -25.74 14.50 0.65
N GLY A 202 -25.50 13.26 0.20
CA GLY A 202 -26.09 12.05 0.79
C GLY A 202 -27.59 11.80 0.52
N PHE A 203 -28.21 12.44 -0.48
CA PHE A 203 -29.63 12.28 -0.82
C PHE A 203 -30.00 10.81 -1.11
N ARG A 204 -31.10 10.29 -0.55
CA ARG A 204 -31.52 8.89 -0.71
C ARG A 204 -32.81 8.76 -1.52
N PRO A 205 -32.83 7.97 -2.62
CA PRO A 205 -34.05 7.68 -3.37
C PRO A 205 -35.15 6.93 -2.59
N TYR A 206 -34.80 6.40 -1.41
CA TYR A 206 -35.74 5.73 -0.49
C TYR A 206 -36.20 6.63 0.67
N ASP A 207 -35.95 7.95 0.61
CA ASP A 207 -36.63 8.96 1.43
C ASP A 207 -38.13 8.96 1.05
N THR A 208 -38.94 8.12 1.69
CA THR A 208 -40.40 8.20 1.54
C THR A 208 -40.91 9.57 2.03
N PRO A 209 -42.06 10.08 1.53
CA PRO A 209 -42.62 11.37 1.99
C PRO A 209 -42.87 11.44 3.50
N ASP A 210 -42.98 10.27 4.12
CA ASP A 210 -43.20 9.95 5.53
C ASP A 210 -41.90 9.72 6.34
N GLN A 211 -40.71 9.73 5.74
CA GLN A 211 -39.44 9.87 6.48
C GLN A 211 -39.34 11.29 7.10
N PRO A 212 -38.88 11.43 8.36
CA PRO A 212 -38.58 12.74 8.95
C PRO A 212 -37.59 13.55 8.12
N GLN A 213 -37.90 14.84 7.89
CA GLN A 213 -37.04 15.72 7.08
C GLN A 213 -35.78 16.22 7.82
N ASP A 214 -35.58 15.86 9.09
CA ASP A 214 -34.43 16.23 9.90
C ASP A 214 -33.15 15.44 9.53
N PHE A 215 -33.27 14.29 8.87
CA PHE A 215 -32.14 13.56 8.29
C PHE A 215 -31.55 14.19 7.02
N ARG A 216 -32.19 15.22 6.44
CA ARG A 216 -31.63 15.91 5.27
C ARG A 216 -30.48 16.82 5.70
N LEU A 217 -29.26 16.51 5.26
CA LEU A 217 -28.11 17.38 5.43
C LEU A 217 -28.39 18.80 4.86
N PRO A 218 -27.86 19.85 5.50
CA PRO A 218 -28.00 21.22 5.00
C PRO A 218 -27.38 21.34 3.60
N PRO A 219 -27.89 22.24 2.75
CA PRO A 219 -27.30 22.45 1.44
C PRO A 219 -25.90 23.08 1.61
N ILE A 220 -24.90 22.48 1.00
CA ILE A 220 -23.53 23.00 0.95
C ILE A 220 -23.31 23.68 -0.40
N THR A 221 -22.34 24.59 -0.48
CA THR A 221 -21.96 25.26 -1.74
C THR A 221 -20.47 25.11 -1.96
N LEU A 222 -20.11 24.54 -3.11
CA LEU A 222 -18.72 24.39 -3.55
C LEU A 222 -18.43 25.37 -4.69
N GLY A 223 -17.20 25.88 -4.73
CA GLY A 223 -16.69 26.60 -5.90
C GLY A 223 -16.37 25.64 -7.06
N PRO A 224 -15.98 26.16 -8.24
CA PRO A 224 -15.50 25.34 -9.34
C PRO A 224 -14.13 24.72 -9.03
N PHE A 225 -13.89 23.52 -9.55
CA PHE A 225 -12.64 22.76 -9.43
C PHE A 225 -12.51 21.79 -10.61
N ASP A 226 -11.30 21.28 -10.89
CA ASP A 226 -11.10 20.20 -11.86
C ASP A 226 -11.00 18.86 -11.14
N ILE A 227 -11.61 17.80 -11.69
CA ILE A 227 -11.45 16.41 -11.23
C ILE A 227 -10.84 15.54 -12.33
N ASP A 228 -9.97 14.59 -11.98
CA ASP A 228 -9.49 13.60 -12.94
C ASP A 228 -10.66 12.85 -13.58
N ARG A 229 -10.60 12.69 -14.90
CA ARG A 229 -11.75 12.20 -15.68
C ARG A 229 -12.06 10.73 -15.39
N THR A 230 -11.05 9.97 -15.01
CA THR A 230 -11.12 8.59 -14.54
C THR A 230 -10.37 8.47 -13.21
N GLU A 231 -10.38 7.28 -12.63
CA GLU A 231 -9.42 6.88 -11.61
C GLU A 231 -7.98 7.02 -12.11
N ALA A 232 -7.04 7.17 -11.18
CA ALA A 232 -5.61 7.09 -11.48
C ALA A 232 -5.27 5.67 -11.96
N THR A 233 -4.57 5.53 -13.09
CA THR A 233 -4.25 4.22 -13.67
C THR A 233 -2.96 3.62 -13.10
N VAL A 234 -2.77 2.30 -13.25
CA VAL A 234 -1.50 1.62 -12.92
C VAL A 234 -0.32 2.26 -13.64
N GLY A 235 -0.47 2.60 -14.93
CA GLY A 235 0.56 3.25 -15.72
C GLY A 235 0.89 4.66 -15.20
N ALA A 236 -0.12 5.47 -14.89
CA ALA A 236 0.09 6.80 -14.32
C ALA A 236 0.77 6.72 -12.95
N TYR A 237 0.34 5.81 -12.07
CA TYR A 237 0.97 5.59 -10.76
C TYR A 237 2.42 5.10 -10.89
N ALA A 238 2.72 4.26 -11.89
CA ALA A 238 4.10 3.85 -12.19
C ALA A 238 5.01 5.05 -12.51
N ALA A 239 4.50 6.14 -13.08
CA ALA A 239 5.28 7.37 -13.28
C ALA A 239 5.69 8.03 -11.95
N CYS A 240 4.85 7.95 -10.92
CA CYS A 240 5.17 8.43 -9.56
C CYS A 240 6.22 7.55 -8.87
N VAL A 241 6.20 6.24 -9.13
CA VAL A 241 7.24 5.29 -8.67
C VAL A 241 8.56 5.53 -9.43
N HIS A 242 8.50 5.84 -10.73
CA HIS A 242 9.65 6.26 -11.55
C HIS A 242 10.19 7.66 -11.18
N ALA A 243 9.36 8.55 -10.62
CA ALA A 243 9.81 9.78 -9.99
C ALA A 243 10.40 9.58 -8.57
N GLY A 244 10.26 8.37 -8.00
CA GLY A 244 10.66 8.07 -6.62
C GLY A 244 9.85 8.87 -5.59
N LYS A 245 8.58 9.17 -5.89
CA LYS A 245 7.66 9.94 -5.04
C LYS A 245 6.53 9.09 -4.45
N CYS A 246 6.19 7.98 -5.11
CA CYS A 246 5.31 6.94 -4.60
C CYS A 246 6.12 5.66 -4.32
N PRO A 247 5.77 4.86 -3.30
CA PRO A 247 6.31 3.51 -3.13
C PRO A 247 5.76 2.56 -4.19
N ALA A 248 6.47 1.45 -4.45
CA ALA A 248 5.97 0.35 -5.26
C ALA A 248 4.92 -0.45 -4.44
N PRO A 249 3.67 -0.60 -4.92
CA PRO A 249 2.64 -1.38 -4.24
C PRO A 249 2.97 -2.86 -4.17
N GLN A 250 2.33 -3.59 -3.25
CA GLN A 250 2.51 -5.03 -3.12
C GLN A 250 1.82 -5.78 -4.28
N VAL A 251 2.50 -6.78 -4.84
CA VAL A 251 1.91 -7.70 -5.83
C VAL A 251 1.16 -8.81 -5.09
N GLN A 252 -0.17 -8.74 -5.07
CA GLN A 252 -1.04 -9.71 -4.41
C GLN A 252 -2.32 -9.95 -5.24
N PRO A 253 -3.04 -11.08 -5.06
CA PRO A 253 -4.23 -11.40 -5.85
C PRO A 253 -5.32 -10.32 -5.77
N GLY A 254 -5.94 -10.02 -6.93
CA GLY A 254 -6.96 -8.98 -7.07
C GLY A 254 -6.41 -7.57 -7.38
N CYS A 255 -5.15 -7.30 -7.06
CA CYS A 255 -4.51 -6.02 -7.37
C CYS A 255 -4.06 -5.95 -8.83
N ASN A 256 -3.94 -4.72 -9.35
CA ASN A 256 -3.58 -4.46 -10.75
C ASN A 256 -2.08 -4.18 -10.94
N TRP A 257 -1.34 -3.82 -9.88
CA TRP A 257 0.12 -3.70 -9.93
C TRP A 257 0.80 -5.04 -10.18
N GLY A 258 1.82 -5.06 -11.05
CA GLY A 258 2.55 -6.26 -11.41
C GLY A 258 1.82 -7.20 -12.38
N VAL A 259 0.56 -6.91 -12.75
CA VAL A 259 -0.22 -7.73 -13.68
C VAL A 259 0.00 -7.27 -15.13
N PRO A 260 0.33 -8.16 -16.08
CA PRO A 260 0.39 -7.83 -17.50
C PRO A 260 -0.90 -7.19 -18.03
N ASP A 261 -0.77 -6.37 -19.06
CA ASP A 261 -1.85 -5.67 -19.79
C ASP A 261 -2.73 -4.71 -18.94
N ARG A 262 -2.52 -4.61 -17.62
CA ARG A 262 -3.32 -3.76 -16.72
C ARG A 262 -2.88 -2.30 -16.60
N LEU A 263 -2.05 -1.79 -17.53
CA LEU A 263 -1.56 -0.40 -17.50
C LEU A 263 -2.68 0.65 -17.44
N ARG A 264 -3.80 0.38 -18.13
CA ARG A 264 -4.99 1.25 -18.20
C ARG A 264 -6.14 0.80 -17.29
N HIS A 265 -5.90 -0.11 -16.35
CA HIS A 265 -6.82 -0.41 -15.24
C HIS A 265 -6.60 0.59 -14.08
N PRO A 266 -7.59 0.80 -13.19
CA PRO A 266 -7.43 1.68 -12.03
C PRO A 266 -6.34 1.17 -11.08
N MET A 267 -5.65 2.09 -10.42
CA MET A 267 -4.67 1.79 -9.40
C MET A 267 -5.38 1.45 -8.08
N ASN A 268 -5.48 0.16 -7.78
CA ASN A 268 -6.06 -0.37 -6.54
C ASN A 268 -4.97 -0.90 -5.59
N CYS A 269 -5.35 -1.29 -4.37
CA CYS A 269 -4.40 -1.80 -3.35
C CYS A 269 -3.30 -0.80 -2.95
N VAL A 270 -3.66 0.49 -2.92
CA VAL A 270 -2.87 1.56 -2.30
C VAL A 270 -3.63 2.13 -1.10
N THR A 271 -2.90 2.58 -0.10
CA THR A 271 -3.43 3.27 1.07
C THR A 271 -3.91 4.69 0.72
N ASP A 272 -4.70 5.29 1.61
CA ASP A 272 -5.07 6.71 1.61
C ASP A 272 -3.82 7.62 1.53
N GLY A 273 -2.76 7.27 2.26
CA GLY A 273 -1.49 8.02 2.25
C GLY A 273 -0.74 7.94 0.91
N GLU A 274 -0.72 6.78 0.26
CA GLU A 274 -0.10 6.57 -1.06
C GLU A 274 -0.89 7.25 -2.18
N ALA A 275 -2.22 7.16 -2.12
CA ALA A 275 -3.13 7.88 -3.01
C ALA A 275 -2.97 9.41 -2.88
N ALA A 276 -2.91 9.92 -1.64
CA ALA A 276 -2.62 11.33 -1.38
C ALA A 276 -1.23 11.76 -1.88
N ALA A 277 -0.20 10.92 -1.73
CA ALA A 277 1.15 11.20 -2.22
C ALA A 277 1.22 11.30 -3.76
N PHE A 278 0.51 10.42 -4.48
CA PHE A 278 0.38 10.51 -5.94
C PHE A 278 -0.27 11.82 -6.38
N CYS A 279 -1.39 12.20 -5.75
CA CYS A 279 -2.06 13.45 -6.06
C CYS A 279 -1.16 14.66 -5.74
N ALA A 280 -0.52 14.70 -4.57
CA ALA A 280 0.38 15.77 -4.17
C ALA A 280 1.56 15.94 -5.15
N TRP A 281 2.13 14.84 -5.64
CA TRP A 281 3.18 14.86 -6.66
C TRP A 281 2.72 15.50 -7.98
N ARG A 282 1.47 15.26 -8.41
CA ARG A 282 0.85 15.89 -9.59
C ARG A 282 0.39 17.34 -9.36
N GLY A 283 0.72 17.97 -8.22
CA GLY A 283 0.24 19.32 -7.86
C GLY A 283 -1.25 19.35 -7.53
N ARG A 284 -1.79 18.22 -7.08
CA ARG A 284 -3.22 17.93 -6.86
C ARG A 284 -3.44 17.40 -5.44
N ARG A 285 -4.66 16.98 -5.14
CA ARG A 285 -5.04 16.33 -3.86
C ARG A 285 -6.16 15.31 -4.09
N LEU A 286 -6.51 14.54 -3.07
CA LEU A 286 -7.76 13.78 -3.08
C LEU A 286 -8.97 14.73 -3.03
N PRO A 287 -10.09 14.37 -3.67
CA PRO A 287 -11.36 15.08 -3.50
C PRO A 287 -11.85 14.97 -2.05
N THR A 288 -12.66 15.92 -1.60
CA THR A 288 -13.57 15.63 -0.48
C THR A 288 -14.73 14.73 -0.97
N GLN A 289 -15.43 14.09 -0.05
CA GLN A 289 -16.62 13.30 -0.35
C GLN A 289 -17.72 14.14 -1.02
N ASP A 290 -17.76 15.44 -0.74
CA ASP A 290 -18.69 16.40 -1.29
C ASP A 290 -18.30 16.85 -2.70
N GLU A 291 -17.00 17.08 -2.94
CA GLU A 291 -16.47 17.35 -4.29
C GLU A 291 -16.68 16.15 -5.21
N TRP A 292 -16.41 14.94 -4.70
CA TRP A 292 -16.67 13.70 -5.40
C TRP A 292 -18.17 13.56 -5.75
N GLU A 293 -19.06 13.83 -4.78
CA GLU A 293 -20.51 13.74 -5.01
C GLU A 293 -21.00 14.79 -6.00
N LEU A 294 -20.52 16.04 -5.92
CA LEU A 294 -20.88 17.09 -6.89
C LEU A 294 -20.36 16.78 -8.29
N ALA A 295 -19.14 16.23 -8.41
CA ALA A 295 -18.56 15.81 -9.67
C ALA A 295 -19.36 14.69 -10.35
N ALA A 296 -19.88 13.74 -9.55
CA ALA A 296 -20.68 12.62 -10.01
C ALA A 296 -22.15 12.98 -10.29
N ARG A 297 -22.77 13.78 -9.41
CA ARG A 297 -24.23 14.02 -9.38
C ARG A 297 -24.64 15.30 -10.08
N GLY A 298 -23.83 16.36 -9.99
CA GLY A 298 -24.34 17.72 -10.17
C GLY A 298 -25.35 18.12 -9.09
N THR A 299 -26.17 19.12 -9.38
CA THR A 299 -27.08 19.76 -8.39
C THR A 299 -28.55 19.36 -8.57
N ASP A 300 -28.86 18.26 -9.27
CA ASP A 300 -30.22 17.87 -9.67
C ASP A 300 -30.76 16.58 -9.00
N ASP A 301 -30.10 16.16 -7.92
CA ASP A 301 -30.49 15.05 -7.02
C ASP A 301 -30.69 13.68 -7.71
N ARG A 302 -30.11 13.47 -8.90
CA ARG A 302 -30.07 12.19 -9.61
C ARG A 302 -29.46 11.05 -8.76
N PRO A 303 -29.93 9.80 -8.88
CA PRO A 303 -29.40 8.67 -8.11
C PRO A 303 -28.04 8.16 -8.62
N TYR A 304 -27.79 8.23 -9.92
CA TYR A 304 -26.58 7.74 -10.61
C TYR A 304 -25.98 8.82 -11.52
N PRO A 305 -24.69 8.75 -11.91
CA PRO A 305 -24.06 9.77 -12.75
C PRO A 305 -24.82 10.05 -14.06
N TRP A 306 -25.20 8.98 -14.75
CA TRP A 306 -25.95 9.00 -16.01
C TRP A 306 -27.43 9.40 -15.87
N GLY A 307 -27.96 9.53 -14.65
CA GLY A 307 -29.33 9.96 -14.37
C GLY A 307 -30.14 8.93 -13.57
N ASN A 308 -31.39 8.71 -14.00
CA ASN A 308 -32.40 7.93 -13.27
C ASN A 308 -32.50 6.45 -13.70
N ASP A 309 -31.92 6.07 -14.84
CA ASP A 309 -32.03 4.72 -15.37
C ASP A 309 -31.24 3.72 -14.51
N ALA A 310 -31.80 2.51 -14.35
CA ALA A 310 -31.20 1.48 -13.53
C ALA A 310 -29.80 1.06 -14.05
N PRO A 311 -28.84 0.71 -13.16
CA PRO A 311 -27.52 0.27 -13.57
C PRO A 311 -27.60 -0.97 -14.49
N ALA A 312 -26.91 -0.91 -15.62
CA ALA A 312 -26.89 -1.92 -16.68
C ALA A 312 -25.50 -2.03 -17.33
N ASP A 313 -25.24 -1.33 -18.43
CA ASP A 313 -23.98 -1.30 -19.17
C ASP A 313 -23.18 0.02 -18.99
N GLN A 314 -23.72 0.96 -18.21
CA GLN A 314 -23.10 2.25 -17.89
C GLN A 314 -21.94 2.16 -16.88
N LEU A 315 -21.63 0.97 -16.34
CA LEU A 315 -20.63 0.80 -15.29
C LEU A 315 -19.94 -0.56 -15.34
N CYS A 316 -18.71 -0.63 -14.80
CA CYS A 316 -18.01 -1.87 -14.55
C CYS A 316 -18.53 -2.51 -13.25
N TRP A 317 -19.42 -3.51 -13.36
CA TRP A 317 -19.99 -4.24 -12.21
C TRP A 317 -20.26 -5.71 -12.55
N LYS A 318 -20.45 -6.55 -11.51
CA LYS A 318 -20.62 -8.00 -11.62
C LYS A 318 -19.49 -8.70 -12.40
N GLN A 319 -18.29 -8.11 -12.38
CA GLN A 319 -17.11 -8.60 -13.06
C GLN A 319 -16.22 -9.45 -12.12
N PRO A 320 -15.36 -10.32 -12.67
CA PRO A 320 -14.35 -11.02 -11.87
C PRO A 320 -13.13 -10.13 -11.53
N ALA A 321 -13.01 -8.96 -12.14
CA ALA A 321 -11.91 -8.00 -11.94
C ALA A 321 -12.33 -6.59 -12.39
N THR A 322 -11.51 -5.59 -12.06
CA THR A 322 -11.60 -4.22 -12.61
C THR A 322 -11.61 -4.20 -14.15
N CYS A 323 -12.19 -3.15 -14.71
CA CYS A 323 -12.18 -2.84 -16.14
C CYS A 323 -11.06 -1.85 -16.48
N VAL A 324 -10.82 -1.65 -17.78
CA VAL A 324 -10.02 -0.53 -18.29
C VAL A 324 -10.77 0.77 -18.03
N VAL A 325 -10.09 1.79 -17.49
CA VAL A 325 -10.74 3.06 -17.17
C VAL A 325 -11.34 3.73 -18.42
N GLY A 326 -12.50 4.34 -18.27
CA GLY A 326 -13.27 4.94 -19.35
C GLY A 326 -13.94 3.96 -20.31
N SER A 327 -13.98 2.65 -20.01
CA SER A 327 -14.64 1.66 -20.90
C SER A 327 -16.16 1.77 -20.93
N HIS A 328 -16.77 2.52 -20.01
CA HIS A 328 -18.22 2.75 -19.91
C HIS A 328 -18.59 4.22 -20.16
N PRO A 329 -18.43 4.76 -21.39
CA PRO A 329 -18.70 6.17 -21.68
C PRO A 329 -20.18 6.58 -21.53
N SER A 330 -21.11 5.63 -21.51
CA SER A 330 -22.53 5.83 -21.15
C SER A 330 -22.75 6.12 -19.66
N GLY A 331 -21.75 5.86 -18.81
CA GLY A 331 -21.76 6.17 -17.38
C GLY A 331 -21.29 7.58 -17.00
N ALA A 332 -21.09 8.47 -17.98
CA ALA A 332 -20.59 9.81 -17.72
C ALA A 332 -21.48 10.62 -16.77
N SER A 333 -20.86 11.30 -15.82
CA SER A 333 -21.49 12.29 -14.95
C SER A 333 -21.84 13.59 -15.71
N PRO A 334 -22.59 14.54 -15.11
CA PRO A 334 -22.83 15.86 -15.69
C PRO A 334 -21.56 16.68 -15.98
N SER A 335 -20.45 16.40 -15.27
CA SER A 335 -19.14 17.01 -15.54
C SER A 335 -18.33 16.29 -16.62
N GLY A 336 -18.78 15.13 -17.10
CA GLY A 336 -18.06 14.29 -18.07
C GLY A 336 -16.99 13.38 -17.45
N ALA A 337 -16.98 13.26 -16.12
CA ALA A 337 -16.20 12.27 -15.40
C ALA A 337 -16.81 10.87 -15.60
N LEU A 338 -15.95 9.88 -15.80
CA LEU A 338 -16.30 8.48 -16.07
C LEU A 338 -16.04 7.63 -14.82
N ASP A 339 -16.67 6.47 -14.78
CA ASP A 339 -16.44 5.43 -13.77
C ASP A 339 -16.64 5.91 -12.31
N MET A 340 -17.50 6.91 -12.10
CA MET A 340 -17.90 7.39 -10.76
C MET A 340 -18.82 6.38 -10.03
N GLU A 341 -19.24 5.30 -10.68
CA GLU A 341 -19.93 4.16 -10.10
C GLU A 341 -19.39 2.88 -10.76
N GLY A 342 -19.23 1.82 -9.98
CA GLY A 342 -18.51 0.61 -10.40
C GLY A 342 -17.00 0.79 -10.50
N ASN A 343 -16.35 -0.21 -11.08
CA ASN A 343 -14.90 -0.37 -11.21
C ASN A 343 -14.17 -0.44 -9.85
N VAL A 344 -13.88 0.68 -9.19
CA VAL A 344 -13.34 0.72 -7.83
C VAL A 344 -14.00 1.81 -7.00
N GLN A 345 -14.16 1.54 -5.71
CA GLN A 345 -14.41 2.60 -4.74
C GLN A 345 -13.19 3.53 -4.68
N GLU A 346 -13.41 4.80 -4.32
CA GLU A 346 -12.36 5.82 -4.39
C GLU A 346 -12.11 6.49 -3.04
N TRP A 347 -10.84 6.55 -2.62
CA TRP A 347 -10.38 7.33 -1.47
C TRP A 347 -10.73 8.82 -1.59
N THR A 348 -11.23 9.41 -0.50
CA THR A 348 -11.40 10.86 -0.35
C THR A 348 -10.52 11.41 0.77
N ALA A 349 -10.46 12.73 0.91
CA ALA A 349 -9.73 13.42 1.97
C ALA A 349 -10.44 13.42 3.34
N ASP A 350 -11.69 12.91 3.41
CA ASP A 350 -12.53 12.97 4.60
C ASP A 350 -12.18 11.88 5.60
N THR A 351 -11.96 12.26 6.86
CA THR A 351 -11.58 11.34 7.93
C THR A 351 -12.46 11.48 9.17
N ALA A 352 -12.67 10.38 9.89
CA ALA A 352 -13.44 10.33 11.13
C ALA A 352 -12.73 9.45 12.17
N GLN A 353 -12.72 9.86 13.44
CA GLN A 353 -12.21 9.03 14.52
C GLN A 353 -13.27 8.02 14.98
N VAL A 354 -12.97 6.73 14.86
CA VAL A 354 -13.83 5.63 15.32
C VAL A 354 -13.42 5.27 16.74
N THR A 355 -14.06 5.89 17.73
CA THR A 355 -13.78 5.70 19.17
C THR A 355 -14.37 4.42 19.76
N ASN A 356 -15.42 3.88 19.13
CA ASN A 356 -16.25 2.81 19.72
C ASN A 356 -15.77 1.40 19.35
N ALA A 357 -14.61 1.28 18.71
CA ALA A 357 -13.96 0.01 18.42
C ALA A 357 -13.07 -0.45 19.59
N ALA A 358 -12.75 -1.75 19.66
CA ALA A 358 -11.88 -2.32 20.70
C ALA A 358 -10.46 -1.70 20.74
N VAL A 359 -10.02 -1.15 19.60
CA VAL A 359 -8.89 -0.22 19.49
C VAL A 359 -9.37 0.95 18.63
N PRO A 360 -9.34 2.21 19.10
CA PRO A 360 -9.72 3.36 18.29
C PRO A 360 -8.83 3.53 17.06
N PHE A 361 -9.41 3.99 15.95
CA PHE A 361 -8.67 4.22 14.70
C PHE A 361 -9.24 5.40 13.90
N ILE A 362 -8.46 5.90 12.95
CA ILE A 362 -8.93 6.88 11.94
C ILE A 362 -9.54 6.08 10.79
N ALA A 363 -10.83 6.29 10.54
CA ALA A 363 -11.46 5.89 9.29
C ALA A 363 -11.31 7.00 8.25
N VAL A 364 -11.15 6.62 6.99
CA VAL A 364 -11.15 7.49 5.81
C VAL A 364 -12.30 7.06 4.92
N VAL A 365 -13.04 8.03 4.39
CA VAL A 365 -14.22 7.76 3.56
C VAL A 365 -13.76 7.33 2.17
N SER A 366 -14.41 6.31 1.62
CA SER A 366 -14.43 6.07 0.17
C SER A 366 -15.84 6.19 -0.40
N ARG A 367 -15.92 6.50 -1.70
CA ARG A 367 -17.18 6.74 -2.43
C ARG A 367 -17.28 5.82 -3.66
N GLY A 368 -18.46 5.77 -4.27
CA GLY A 368 -18.78 4.88 -5.39
C GLY A 368 -19.02 3.43 -4.96
N SER A 369 -18.96 2.52 -5.93
CA SER A 369 -19.10 1.07 -5.77
C SER A 369 -17.97 0.35 -6.52
N SER A 370 -17.80 -0.97 -6.39
CA SER A 370 -16.70 -1.70 -7.02
C SER A 370 -17.14 -2.74 -8.07
N TYR A 371 -16.18 -3.22 -8.86
CA TYR A 371 -16.39 -4.18 -9.96
C TYR A 371 -17.12 -5.46 -9.55
N ASP A 372 -17.01 -5.86 -8.28
CA ASP A 372 -17.60 -7.06 -7.68
C ASP A 372 -19.00 -6.82 -7.07
N ASP A 373 -19.45 -5.57 -6.94
CA ASP A 373 -20.79 -5.27 -6.42
C ASP A 373 -21.87 -5.79 -7.38
N SER A 374 -22.81 -6.54 -6.81
CA SER A 374 -23.82 -7.31 -7.55
C SER A 374 -25.26 -6.84 -7.29
N THR A 375 -25.46 -5.98 -6.29
CA THR A 375 -26.76 -5.41 -5.92
C THR A 375 -26.73 -3.89 -5.93
N THR A 376 -27.81 -3.26 -6.39
CA THR A 376 -27.95 -1.80 -6.43
C THR A 376 -28.03 -1.15 -5.04
N SER A 377 -28.13 -1.95 -3.97
CA SER A 377 -28.11 -1.50 -2.57
C SER A 377 -26.77 -0.94 -2.08
N ARG A 378 -25.71 -1.03 -2.90
CA ARG A 378 -24.39 -0.41 -2.67
C ARG A 378 -24.02 0.61 -3.77
N MET A 379 -24.95 0.87 -4.68
CA MET A 379 -24.76 1.74 -5.85
C MET A 379 -25.64 2.96 -5.70
N GLY A 380 -25.15 4.12 -6.15
CA GLY A 380 -25.84 5.39 -6.05
C GLY A 380 -25.05 6.37 -5.20
N LEU A 381 -25.16 7.64 -5.56
CA LEU A 381 -24.15 8.65 -5.23
C LEU A 381 -24.10 9.09 -3.75
N ASN A 382 -24.91 8.46 -2.88
CA ASN A 382 -24.89 8.62 -1.43
C ASN A 382 -24.08 7.54 -0.68
N ASN A 383 -23.55 6.52 -1.37
CA ASN A 383 -22.83 5.43 -0.71
C ASN A 383 -21.44 5.88 -0.21
N GLN A 384 -21.26 5.84 1.10
CA GLN A 384 -20.02 6.10 1.83
C GLN A 384 -19.56 4.80 2.48
N HIS A 385 -18.32 4.40 2.22
CA HIS A 385 -17.68 3.29 2.93
C HIS A 385 -16.59 3.85 3.85
N TYR A 386 -16.34 3.17 4.97
CA TYR A 386 -15.45 3.66 6.03
C TYR A 386 -14.32 2.66 6.23
N ASN A 387 -13.18 2.92 5.59
CA ASN A 387 -11.99 2.05 5.64
C ASN A 387 -10.98 2.61 6.65
N ARG A 388 -10.11 1.79 7.23
CA ARG A 388 -9.07 2.29 8.15
C ARG A 388 -7.93 2.95 7.38
N SER A 389 -7.46 4.11 7.84
CA SER A 389 -6.24 4.76 7.32
C SER A 389 -5.04 3.81 7.43
N GLY A 390 -4.25 3.68 6.37
CA GLY A 390 -3.13 2.76 6.25
C GLY A 390 -3.49 1.31 5.88
N GLU A 391 -4.78 0.97 5.70
CA GLU A 391 -5.19 -0.28 5.04
C GLU A 391 -5.39 -0.03 3.53
N SER A 392 -5.46 -1.11 2.74
CA SER A 392 -5.70 -1.04 1.28
C SER A 392 -6.50 -2.26 0.80
N GLY A 393 -7.13 -2.17 -0.37
CA GLY A 393 -8.01 -3.23 -0.89
C GLY A 393 -8.06 -3.31 -2.41
N PHE A 394 -8.42 -4.50 -2.92
CA PHE A 394 -8.54 -4.76 -4.36
C PHE A 394 -9.76 -4.07 -5.01
N THR A 395 -10.77 -3.73 -4.23
CA THR A 395 -11.92 -2.92 -4.64
C THR A 395 -11.70 -1.41 -4.52
N LEU A 396 -10.54 -0.96 -4.03
CA LEU A 396 -10.32 0.41 -3.55
C LEU A 396 -9.13 1.05 -4.26
N GLY A 397 -9.43 2.09 -5.05
CA GLY A 397 -8.49 2.97 -5.75
C GLY A 397 -8.79 4.44 -5.43
N PHE A 398 -8.57 5.34 -6.39
CA PHE A 398 -8.73 6.79 -6.18
C PHE A 398 -8.64 7.60 -7.48
N ARG A 399 -9.10 8.86 -7.43
CA ARG A 399 -8.81 9.91 -8.42
C ARG A 399 -8.42 11.22 -7.71
N CYS A 400 -7.81 12.18 -8.42
CA CYS A 400 -7.40 13.45 -7.82
C CYS A 400 -8.26 14.63 -8.30
N VAL A 401 -8.32 15.69 -7.50
CA VAL A 401 -8.82 17.02 -7.92
C VAL A 401 -7.70 18.06 -7.95
N SER A 402 -7.94 19.18 -8.62
CA SER A 402 -7.10 20.38 -8.54
C SER A 402 -6.80 20.75 -7.09
N ALA A 403 -5.58 21.21 -6.82
CA ALA A 403 -5.28 21.86 -5.55
C ALA A 403 -6.28 23.00 -5.29
N ALA A 404 -6.56 23.29 -4.01
CA ALA A 404 -7.31 24.49 -3.66
C ALA A 404 -6.61 25.72 -4.26
N PRO A 405 -7.36 26.73 -4.78
CA PRO A 405 -6.76 27.85 -5.48
C PRO A 405 -5.70 28.52 -4.60
N THR A 406 -4.46 28.53 -5.09
CA THR A 406 -3.34 29.13 -4.37
C THR A 406 -3.69 30.58 -4.09
N ALA A 407 -3.70 30.99 -2.82
CA ALA A 407 -4.04 32.35 -2.44
C ALA A 407 -3.01 33.32 -3.04
N VAL A 408 -3.34 33.88 -4.20
CA VAL A 408 -2.55 34.93 -4.84
C VAL A 408 -2.58 36.11 -3.89
N ALA A 409 -1.46 36.38 -3.23
CA ALA A 409 -1.33 37.52 -2.33
C ALA A 409 -1.63 38.80 -3.12
N THR A 410 -2.80 39.40 -2.83
CA THR A 410 -3.18 40.69 -3.37
C THR A 410 -2.16 41.72 -2.89
N THR A 411 -1.23 42.07 -3.76
CA THR A 411 -0.36 43.21 -3.57
C THR A 411 -1.23 44.45 -3.71
N GLU A 412 -1.68 44.98 -2.57
CA GLU A 412 -2.28 46.32 -2.53
C GLU A 412 -1.27 47.30 -3.12
N ALA A 413 -1.70 48.02 -4.16
CA ALA A 413 -0.95 49.15 -4.69
C ALA A 413 -1.00 50.31 -3.67
N PRO A 414 0.06 51.13 -3.57
CA PRO A 414 0.26 52.09 -2.48
C PRO A 414 -0.63 53.33 -2.53
#